data_AF-A0A2V8MXY5-F1
#
_entry.id   AF-A0A2V8MXY5-F1
#
_cell.length_a   1.000
_cell.length_b   1.000
_cell.length_c   1.000
_cell.angle_alpha   90.00
_cell.angle_beta   90.00
_cell.angle_gamma   90.00
#
_symmetry.space_group_name_H-M   'P 1'
#
loop_
_entity.id
_entity.type
_entity.pdbx_description
1 polymer ?
#
loop_
_entity_poly.entity_id
_entity_poly.type
_entity_poly.pdbx_seq_one_letter_code
_entity_poly.pdbx_strand_id
1 'polypeptide(L)'
;MGNSTRVDIYSRPGCHLCDEAKKVVERVQRRFGFVLTVTNIESDSELEKEYGEQIPVVFINGNKAFKYHVDEAAFEKKVKRLWKT
;
A
#
# COMPACT_ATOMS: atom_id res chain seq x y z
N MET A 1 7.73 -9.52 -20.70
CA MET A 1 6.84 -9.42 -19.53
C MET A 1 7.27 -8.20 -18.74
N GLY A 2 6.47 -7.14 -18.75
CA GLY A 2 6.81 -5.85 -18.13
C GLY A 2 6.91 -5.97 -16.61
N ASN A 3 7.85 -5.25 -16.01
CA ASN A 3 8.07 -5.18 -14.57
C ASN A 3 6.76 -4.80 -13.88
N SER A 4 6.08 -5.78 -13.29
CA SER A 4 4.82 -5.53 -12.60
C SER A 4 5.12 -4.79 -11.30
N THR A 5 4.66 -3.54 -11.21
CA THR A 5 4.74 -2.79 -9.95
C THR A 5 4.01 -3.59 -8.87
N ARG A 6 4.66 -3.78 -7.73
CA ARG A 6 4.08 -4.44 -6.55
C ARG A 6 3.78 -3.39 -5.50
N VAL A 7 2.58 -3.47 -4.94
CA VAL A 7 2.11 -2.62 -3.86
C VAL A 7 1.66 -3.52 -2.72
N ASP A 8 2.19 -3.29 -1.53
CA ASP A 8 1.83 -4.05 -0.33
C ASP A 8 1.27 -3.08 0.72
N ILE A 9 0.15 -3.43 1.35
CA ILE A 9 -0.46 -2.67 2.44
C ILE A 9 -0.42 -3.53 3.70
N TYR A 10 0.26 -3.04 4.73
CA TYR A 10 0.17 -3.58 6.07
C TYR A 10 -1.01 -2.94 6.80
N SER A 11 -1.89 -3.78 7.31
CA SER A 11 -3.21 -3.41 7.83
C SER A 11 -3.61 -4.27 9.03
N ARG A 12 -4.72 -3.93 9.69
CA ARG A 12 -5.42 -4.80 10.64
C ARG A 12 -6.93 -4.73 10.43
N PRO A 13 -7.70 -5.79 10.78
CA PRO A 13 -9.16 -5.75 10.87
C PRO A 13 -9.68 -4.57 11.69
N GLY A 14 -10.80 -3.97 11.27
CA GLY A 14 -11.46 -2.89 11.99
C GLY A 14 -10.73 -1.53 11.97
N CYS A 15 -9.63 -1.40 11.21
CA CYS A 15 -8.88 -0.16 11.09
C CYS A 15 -9.45 0.75 9.99
N HIS A 16 -10.17 1.81 10.38
CA HIS A 16 -10.77 2.75 9.44
C HIS A 16 -9.75 3.39 8.48
N LEU A 17 -8.58 3.80 8.97
CA LEU A 17 -7.51 4.36 8.13
C LEU A 17 -7.03 3.35 7.08
N CYS A 18 -6.99 2.07 7.44
CA CYS A 18 -6.55 1.00 6.55
C CYS A 18 -7.55 0.77 5.41
N ASP A 19 -8.85 0.84 5.71
CA ASP A 19 -9.91 0.78 4.69
C ASP A 19 -9.82 1.96 3.71
N GLU A 20 -9.59 3.17 4.22
CA GLU A 20 -9.42 4.35 3.39
C GLU A 20 -8.18 4.26 2.49
N ALA A 21 -7.05 3.83 3.03
CA ALA A 21 -5.82 3.57 2.26
C ALA A 21 -6.05 2.53 1.16
N LYS A 22 -6.72 1.42 1.47
CA LYS A 22 -7.05 0.38 0.50
C LYS A 22 -7.91 0.91 -0.64
N LYS A 23 -8.97 1.67 -0.32
CA LYS A 23 -9.84 2.30 -1.35
C LYS A 23 -9.05 3.22 -2.28
N VAL A 24 -8.16 4.05 -1.73
CA VAL A 24 -7.28 4.94 -2.52
C VAL A 24 -6.42 4.10 -3.48
N VAL A 25 -5.73 3.09 -2.96
CA VAL A 25 -4.84 2.24 -3.75
C VAL A 25 -5.60 1.49 -4.84
N GLU A 26 -6.75 0.89 -4.54
CA GLU A 26 -7.61 0.19 -5.51
C GLU A 26 -8.11 1.12 -6.63
N ARG A 27 -8.45 2.38 -6.33
CA ARG A 27 -8.82 3.37 -7.35
C ARG A 27 -7.69 3.61 -8.35
N VAL A 28 -6.46 3.71 -7.87
CA VAL A 28 -5.27 3.89 -8.72
C VAL A 28 -4.91 2.60 -9.44
N GLN A 29 -5.10 1.43 -8.82
CA GLN A 29 -4.85 0.11 -9.43
C GLN A 29 -5.63 -0.08 -10.72
N ARG A 30 -6.90 0.35 -10.75
CA ARG A 30 -7.75 0.31 -11.95
C ARG A 30 -7.22 1.16 -13.12
N ARG A 31 -6.36 2.15 -12.84
CA ARG A 31 -5.81 3.08 -13.85
C ARG A 31 -4.46 2.63 -14.39
N PHE A 32 -3.59 2.05 -13.57
CA PHE A 32 -2.20 1.75 -13.95
C PHE A 32 -1.84 0.27 -13.98
N GLY A 33 -2.66 -0.63 -13.41
CA GLY A 33 -2.39 -2.06 -13.38
C GLY A 33 -1.13 -2.42 -12.56
N PHE A 34 -1.32 -2.82 -11.31
CA PHE A 34 -0.25 -3.32 -10.44
C PHE A 34 -0.75 -4.45 -9.54
N VAL A 35 0.17 -5.21 -8.96
CA VAL A 35 -0.16 -6.28 -8.01
C VAL A 35 -0.33 -5.66 -6.63
N LEU A 36 -1.50 -5.85 -6.01
CA LEU A 36 -1.81 -5.39 -4.67
C LEU A 36 -1.87 -6.57 -3.69
N THR A 37 -1.05 -6.54 -2.65
CA THR A 37 -1.14 -7.45 -1.49
C THR A 37 -1.62 -6.66 -0.28
N VAL A 38 -2.54 -7.22 0.50
CA VAL A 38 -2.93 -6.66 1.80
C VAL A 38 -2.63 -7.70 2.87
N THR A 39 -1.77 -7.35 3.83
CA THR A 39 -1.32 -8.23 4.89
C THR A 39 -1.92 -7.77 6.22
N ASN A 40 -2.53 -8.71 6.96
CA ASN A 40 -2.91 -8.49 8.35
C ASN A 40 -1.68 -8.66 9.24
N ILE A 41 -1.27 -7.60 9.92
CA ILE A 41 -0.10 -7.64 10.82
C ILE A 41 -0.40 -8.35 12.14
N GLU A 42 -1.67 -8.48 12.56
CA GLU A 42 -2.01 -9.16 13.83
C GLU A 42 -1.68 -10.67 13.82
N SER A 43 -1.42 -11.23 12.63
CA SER A 43 -1.02 -12.64 12.48
C SER A 43 0.49 -12.84 12.49
N ASP A 44 1.29 -11.77 12.61
CA ASP A 44 2.75 -11.79 12.56
C ASP A 44 3.31 -10.83 13.62
N SER A 45 3.87 -11.40 14.69
CA SER A 45 4.37 -10.63 15.82
C SER A 45 5.55 -9.71 15.47
N GLU A 46 6.32 -10.02 14.43
CA GLU A 46 7.41 -9.15 13.98
C GLU A 46 6.85 -7.92 13.24
N LEU A 47 5.89 -8.14 12.35
CA LEU A 47 5.20 -7.04 11.66
C LEU A 47 4.37 -6.18 12.62
N GLU A 48 3.70 -6.79 13.59
CA GLU A 48 2.94 -6.07 14.62
C GLU A 48 3.86 -5.14 15.42
N LYS A 49 5.00 -5.66 15.88
CA LYS A 49 5.99 -4.89 16.63
C LYS A 49 6.59 -3.74 15.80
N GLU A 50 6.85 -3.96 14.52
CA GLU A 50 7.48 -2.95 13.66
C GLU A 50 6.50 -1.88 13.15
N TYR A 51 5.26 -2.28 12.83
CA TYR A 51 4.31 -1.45 12.08
C TYR A 51 3.01 -1.14 12.81
N GLY A 52 2.72 -1.75 13.97
CA GLY A 52 1.44 -1.62 14.68
C GLY A 52 1.01 -0.18 14.98
N GLU A 53 1.96 0.71 15.26
CA GLU A 53 1.72 2.13 15.52
C GLU A 53 1.78 3.02 14.26
N GLN A 54 1.97 2.43 13.09
CA GLN A 54 2.16 3.14 11.81
C GLN A 54 1.12 2.77 10.75
N ILE A 55 0.32 1.73 11.00
CA ILE A 55 -0.65 1.25 10.04
C ILE A 55 -1.75 2.28 9.74
N PRO A 56 -2.24 2.33 8.48
CA PRO A 56 -1.78 1.53 7.34
C PRO A 56 -0.39 1.94 6.86
N VAL A 57 0.45 0.97 6.50
CA VAL A 57 1.75 1.23 5.87
C VAL A 57 1.74 0.68 4.45
N VAL A 58 2.06 1.53 3.47
CA VAL A 58 2.08 1.15 2.05
C VAL A 58 3.52 1.07 1.56
N PHE A 59 3.84 -0.03 0.89
CA PHE A 59 5.09 -0.25 0.19
C PHE A 59 4.86 -0.24 -1.32
N ILE A 60 5.82 0.28 -2.07
CA ILE A 60 5.86 0.20 -3.54
C ILE A 60 7.20 -0.44 -3.91
N ASN A 61 7.16 -1.61 -4.56
CA ASN A 61 8.35 -2.42 -4.87
C ASN A 61 9.28 -2.59 -3.65
N GLY A 62 8.70 -2.97 -2.50
CA GLY A 62 9.44 -3.17 -1.24
C GLY A 62 9.90 -1.89 -0.52
N ASN A 63 9.65 -0.70 -1.08
CA ASN A 63 10.02 0.57 -0.46
C ASN A 63 8.84 1.21 0.26
N LYS A 64 8.98 1.50 1.56
CA LYS A 64 7.95 2.20 2.36
C LYS A 64 7.65 3.56 1.74
N ALA A 65 6.41 3.75 1.32
CA ALA A 65 5.96 4.92 0.57
C ALA A 65 5.01 5.82 1.38
N PHE A 66 4.14 5.24 2.20
CA PHE A 66 3.13 5.96 3.00
C PHE A 66 2.91 5.28 4.36
N LYS A 67 2.46 6.06 5.33
CA LYS A 67 1.92 5.60 6.62
C LYS A 67 0.78 6.51 7.08
N TYR A 68 -0.15 5.99 7.89
CA TYR A 68 -1.35 6.68 8.41
C TYR A 68 -2.38 7.08 7.35
N HIS A 69 -1.98 7.92 6.40
CA HIS A 69 -2.81 8.42 5.32
C HIS A 69 -2.12 8.20 3.98
N VAL A 70 -2.92 7.86 2.97
CA VAL A 70 -2.48 7.73 1.58
C VAL A 70 -3.18 8.81 0.78
N ASP A 71 -2.43 9.84 0.39
CA ASP A 71 -2.92 10.83 -0.55
C ASP A 71 -2.94 10.22 -1.96
N GLU A 72 -4.09 10.27 -2.63
CA GLU A 72 -4.30 9.62 -3.92
C GLU A 72 -3.40 10.23 -5.01
N ALA A 73 -3.26 11.56 -5.04
CA ALA A 73 -2.47 12.23 -6.07
C ALA A 73 -0.97 11.93 -5.91
N ALA A 74 -0.46 11.90 -4.67
CA ALA A 74 0.91 11.53 -4.36
C ALA A 74 1.20 10.06 -4.67
N PHE A 75 0.27 9.15 -4.33
CA PHE A 75 0.39 7.73 -4.65
C PHE A 75 0.39 7.50 -6.17
N GLU A 76 -0.57 8.09 -6.88
CA GLU A 76 -0.67 8.03 -8.33
C GLU A 76 0.61 8.55 -9.00
N LYS A 77 1.16 9.68 -8.55
CA LYS A 77 2.41 10.23 -9.11
C LYS A 77 3.58 9.25 -8.98
N LYS A 78 3.69 8.54 -7.84
CA LYS A 78 4.74 7.52 -7.63
C LYS A 78 4.53 6.32 -8.55
N VAL A 79 3.31 5.78 -8.61
CA VAL A 79 2.98 4.63 -9.49
C VAL A 79 3.19 4.97 -10.97
N LYS A 80 2.68 6.12 -11.42
CA LYS A 80 2.80 6.59 -12.80
C LYS A 80 4.26 6.75 -13.24
N ARG A 81 5.16 7.15 -12.34
CA ARG A 81 6.60 7.25 -12.65
C ARG A 81 7.21 5.88 -12.93
N LEU A 82 6.77 4.84 -12.22
CA LEU A 82 7.25 3.46 -12.38
C LEU A 82 6.62 2.77 -13.59
N TRP A 83 5.36 3.08 -13.91
CA TRP A 83 4.64 2.48 -15.04
C TRP A 83 5.16 2.94 -16.42
N LYS A 84 5.72 4.14 -16.52
CA LYS A 84 6.22 4.72 -17.78
C LYS A 84 7.60 4.22 -18.21
N THR A 85 8.29 3.44 -17.38
CA THR A 85 9.62 2.88 -17.66
C THR A 85 9.48 1.45 -18.15
#